data_AF-A0A0G1YHK3-F1
#
_entry.id   AF-A0A0G1YHK3-F1
#
_cell.length_a   1.000
_cell.length_b   1.000
_cell.length_c   1.000
_cell.angle_alpha   90.00
_cell.angle_beta   90.00
_cell.angle_gamma   90.00
#
_symmetry.space_group_name_H-M   'P 1'
#
loop_
_entity.id
_entity.type
_entity.pdbx_description
1 polymer ?
#
loop_
_entity_poly.entity_id
_entity_poly.type
_entity_poly.pdbx_seq_one_letter_code
_entity_poly.pdbx_strand_id
1 'polypeptide(L)'
;PPGMKSNVVDANRAYRFNQPEKIDYAARLAHLQAMLRFKKPIMSPAEFEDQAARAREQIESLPGCANVFSGVHLPVCAPRYPMKDIGKSLDRFLLPAVGRSYGAQFPDRKFKNWRSGELMRQVTVVPESRYATFVGEIRKSPLVWWHFPRALQGFSIGADREQMAALPTQFILAGPVSTSFACIMYPDVLCRDGRVQALDCAAVQWRGPERSLCFNPSDSKLGFGGGSLSAGEYCSGGVLVLRQA
;
A
#
# COMPACT_ATOMS: atom_id res chain seq x y z
N PRO A 1 -9.72 0.83 19.10
CA PRO A 1 -11.05 1.35 19.49
C PRO A 1 -11.46 0.78 20.85
N PRO A 2 -12.27 1.49 21.65
CA PRO A 2 -12.94 0.87 22.79
C PRO A 2 -13.63 -0.43 22.35
N GLY A 3 -13.40 -1.53 23.06
CA GLY A 3 -13.98 -2.83 22.74
C GLY A 3 -13.34 -3.61 21.57
N MET A 4 -12.10 -3.25 21.16
CA MET A 4 -11.31 -4.05 20.21
C MET A 4 -11.14 -5.48 20.72
N LYS A 5 -11.42 -6.46 19.85
CA LYS A 5 -11.37 -7.90 20.16
C LYS A 5 -10.12 -8.56 19.59
N SER A 6 -9.67 -8.08 18.44
CA SER A 6 -8.50 -8.60 17.76
C SER A 6 -7.20 -8.19 18.46
N ASN A 7 -6.18 -9.05 18.34
CA ASN A 7 -4.90 -8.84 19.02
C ASN A 7 -4.15 -7.61 18.49
N VAL A 8 -3.48 -6.92 19.40
CA VAL A 8 -2.50 -5.86 19.14
C VAL A 8 -1.29 -6.14 20.01
N VAL A 9 -0.10 -5.96 19.45
CA VAL A 9 1.18 -6.02 20.17
C VAL A 9 1.91 -4.69 20.02
N ASP A 10 2.90 -4.46 20.87
CA ASP A 10 3.73 -3.27 20.78
C ASP A 10 4.49 -3.24 19.44
N ALA A 11 4.48 -2.07 18.80
CA ALA A 11 5.21 -1.85 17.57
C ALA A 11 6.73 -1.87 17.84
N ASN A 12 7.47 -2.74 17.16
CA ASN A 12 8.92 -2.79 17.28
C ASN A 12 9.56 -1.64 16.47
N ARG A 13 10.16 -0.69 17.18
CA ARG A 13 10.79 0.50 16.60
C ARG A 13 12.06 0.23 15.78
N ALA A 14 12.63 -0.98 15.88
CA ALA A 14 13.74 -1.40 15.03
C ALA A 14 13.31 -1.58 13.57
N TYR A 15 12.02 -1.88 13.34
CA TYR A 15 11.43 -1.93 12.01
C TYR A 15 10.89 -0.55 11.65
N ARG A 16 11.52 0.10 10.66
CA ARG A 16 11.24 1.48 10.29
C ARG A 16 11.46 1.73 8.80
N PHE A 17 10.63 2.62 8.27
CA PHE A 17 10.90 3.26 6.99
C PHE A 17 11.72 4.53 7.22
N ASN A 18 12.52 4.89 6.22
CA ASN A 18 13.14 6.21 6.17
C ASN A 18 12.20 7.12 5.37
N GLN A 19 11.67 8.17 6.01
CA GLN A 19 10.92 9.20 5.29
C GLN A 19 11.89 9.91 4.32
N PRO A 20 11.56 10.03 3.02
CA PRO A 20 12.34 10.87 2.12
C PRO A 20 12.34 12.32 2.61
N GLU A 21 13.51 12.96 2.68
CA GLU A 21 13.64 14.37 3.08
C GLU A 21 12.88 15.30 2.11
N LYS A 22 12.89 14.96 0.83
CA LYS A 22 12.13 15.61 -0.23
C LYS A 22 11.52 14.55 -1.14
N ILE A 23 10.32 14.82 -1.63
CA ILE A 23 9.65 13.95 -2.62
C ILE A 23 9.92 14.53 -4.01
N ASP A 24 10.68 13.80 -4.81
CA ASP A 24 10.86 14.11 -6.24
C ASP A 24 9.69 13.51 -7.04
N TYR A 25 8.61 14.27 -7.19
CA TYR A 25 7.40 13.84 -7.88
C TYR A 25 7.68 13.41 -9.33
N ALA A 26 8.59 14.10 -10.03
CA ALA A 26 8.94 13.79 -11.41
C ALA A 26 9.65 12.44 -11.52
N ALA A 27 10.66 12.19 -10.68
CA ALA A 27 11.39 10.93 -10.66
C ALA A 27 10.48 9.75 -10.27
N ARG A 28 9.62 9.91 -9.25
CA ARG A 28 8.70 8.86 -8.80
C ARG A 28 7.67 8.50 -9.87
N LEU A 29 7.14 9.51 -10.58
CA LEU A 29 6.19 9.32 -11.68
C LEU A 29 6.85 8.67 -12.91
N ALA A 30 8.04 9.14 -13.31
CA ALA A 30 8.79 8.56 -14.42
C ALA A 30 9.15 7.09 -14.15
N HIS A 31 9.61 6.78 -12.93
CA HIS A 31 9.90 5.42 -12.51
C HIS A 31 8.65 4.52 -12.58
N LEU A 32 7.52 4.99 -12.06
CA LEU A 32 6.25 4.27 -12.17
C LEU A 32 5.89 3.94 -13.62
N GLN A 33 5.93 4.93 -14.51
CA GLN A 33 5.60 4.75 -15.93
C GLN A 33 6.51 3.73 -16.61
N ALA A 34 7.82 3.81 -16.34
CA ALA A 34 8.80 2.86 -16.87
C ALA A 34 8.51 1.42 -16.39
N MET A 35 8.26 1.25 -15.08
CA MET A 35 7.99 -0.07 -14.50
C MET A 35 6.66 -0.66 -14.96
N LEU A 36 5.63 0.17 -15.19
CA LEU A 36 4.36 -0.26 -15.78
C LEU A 36 4.43 -0.48 -17.30
N ARG A 37 5.51 -0.03 -17.97
CA ARG A 37 5.65 0.00 -19.43
C ARG A 37 4.53 0.79 -20.11
N PHE A 38 4.08 1.87 -19.47
CA PHE A 38 3.01 2.72 -19.99
C PHE A 38 3.59 3.74 -20.96
N LYS A 39 3.06 3.76 -22.19
CA LYS A 39 3.52 4.66 -23.26
C LYS A 39 2.95 6.07 -23.14
N LYS A 40 1.78 6.23 -22.50
CA LYS A 40 1.14 7.52 -22.28
C LYS A 40 1.45 8.02 -20.87
N PRO A 41 1.72 9.32 -20.69
CA PRO A 41 1.81 9.93 -19.38
C PRO A 41 0.56 9.64 -18.55
N ILE A 42 0.76 9.33 -17.27
CA ILE A 42 -0.35 9.15 -16.32
C ILE A 42 -0.97 10.52 -16.01
N MET A 43 -0.09 11.48 -15.77
CA MET A 43 -0.30 12.92 -15.57
C MET A 43 1.07 13.61 -15.72
N SER A 44 1.13 14.92 -15.60
CA SER A 44 2.40 15.65 -15.44
C SER A 44 2.89 15.62 -13.98
N PRO A 45 4.20 15.83 -13.74
CA PRO A 45 4.73 15.94 -12.37
C PRO A 45 4.06 17.06 -11.55
N ALA A 46 3.79 18.21 -12.17
CA ALA A 46 3.13 19.34 -11.51
C ALA A 46 1.68 19.02 -11.11
N GLU A 47 0.94 18.30 -11.97
CA GLU A 47 -0.40 17.81 -11.61
C GLU A 47 -0.34 16.79 -10.46
N PHE A 48 0.67 15.91 -10.43
CA PHE A 48 0.83 14.95 -9.34
C PHE A 48 1.11 15.67 -8.01
N GLU A 49 2.02 16.64 -8.02
CA GLU A 49 2.37 17.44 -6.84
C GLU A 49 1.18 18.26 -6.34
N ASP A 50 0.47 18.99 -7.21
CA ASP A 50 -0.74 19.76 -6.85
C ASP A 50 -1.83 18.86 -6.26
N GLN A 51 -2.08 17.68 -6.86
CA GLN A 51 -3.07 16.74 -6.33
C GLN A 51 -2.66 16.18 -4.96
N ALA A 52 -1.38 15.89 -4.75
CA ALA A 52 -0.88 15.43 -3.46
C ALA A 52 -0.97 16.53 -2.39
N ALA A 53 -0.64 17.77 -2.73
CA ALA A 53 -0.73 18.92 -1.83
C ALA A 53 -2.18 19.16 -1.38
N ARG A 54 -3.14 19.18 -2.32
CA ARG A 54 -4.57 19.33 -1.97
C ARG A 54 -5.09 18.19 -1.11
N ALA A 55 -4.70 16.95 -1.42
CA ALA A 55 -5.08 15.80 -0.59
C ALA A 55 -4.50 15.92 0.82
N ARG A 56 -3.29 16.46 0.96
CA ARG A 56 -2.66 16.71 2.26
C ARG A 56 -3.43 17.74 3.08
N GLU A 57 -3.76 18.89 2.48
CA GLU A 57 -4.56 19.94 3.13
C GLU A 57 -5.92 19.40 3.63
N GLN A 58 -6.60 18.62 2.78
CA GLN A 58 -7.84 17.94 3.16
C GLN A 58 -7.65 17.03 4.37
N ILE A 59 -6.59 16.22 4.40
CA ILE A 59 -6.29 15.30 5.51
C ILE A 59 -5.96 16.06 6.80
N GLU A 60 -5.13 17.09 6.73
CA GLU A 60 -4.73 17.90 7.90
C GLU A 60 -5.92 18.65 8.50
N SER A 61 -6.96 18.95 7.70
CA SER A 61 -8.21 19.55 8.17
C SER A 61 -9.15 18.57 8.89
N LEU A 62 -8.90 17.25 8.83
CA LEU A 62 -9.75 16.26 9.49
C LEU A 62 -9.54 16.28 11.01
N PRO A 63 -10.63 16.26 11.81
CA PRO A 63 -10.52 16.18 13.26
C PRO A 63 -9.67 14.99 13.71
N GLY A 64 -8.66 15.24 14.54
CA GLY A 64 -7.77 14.20 15.08
C GLY A 64 -6.68 13.70 14.11
N CYS A 65 -6.48 14.35 12.96
CA CYS A 65 -5.47 13.96 11.97
C CYS A 65 -4.30 14.92 11.82
N ALA A 66 -4.21 15.96 12.65
CA ALA A 66 -3.16 16.99 12.55
C ALA A 66 -1.72 16.43 12.60
N ASN A 67 -1.52 15.26 13.23
CA ASN A 67 -0.21 14.62 13.37
C ASN A 67 0.03 13.45 12.40
N VAL A 68 -0.89 13.14 11.48
CA VAL A 68 -0.75 11.96 10.61
C VAL A 68 0.50 12.02 9.72
N PHE A 69 0.90 13.22 9.32
CA PHE A 69 2.12 13.48 8.54
C PHE A 69 3.41 13.56 9.38
N SER A 70 3.32 13.43 10.71
CA SER A 70 4.51 13.24 11.56
C SER A 70 5.11 11.84 11.43
N GLY A 71 4.32 10.88 10.94
CA GLY A 71 4.79 9.54 10.58
C GLY A 71 5.31 9.46 9.14
N VAL A 72 5.65 8.25 8.71
CA VAL A 72 6.06 8.00 7.32
C VAL A 72 4.85 8.13 6.40
N HIS A 73 4.99 8.92 5.34
CA HIS A 73 3.93 9.26 4.40
C HIS A 73 4.50 9.38 2.99
N LEU A 74 3.84 8.73 2.03
CA LEU A 74 4.29 8.65 0.64
C LEU A 74 3.13 9.04 -0.28
N PRO A 75 3.27 10.05 -1.15
CA PRO A 75 2.25 10.31 -2.16
C PRO A 75 2.42 9.25 -3.25
N VAL A 76 1.33 8.61 -3.63
CA VAL A 76 1.32 7.56 -4.64
C VAL A 76 0.31 7.93 -5.70
N CYS A 77 0.62 7.60 -6.95
CA CYS A 77 -0.32 7.74 -8.04
C CYS A 77 -0.49 6.44 -8.81
N ALA A 78 -1.59 6.34 -9.54
CA ALA A 78 -1.82 5.27 -10.50
C ALA A 78 -2.52 5.81 -11.75
N PRO A 79 -2.32 5.17 -12.91
CA PRO A 79 -3.19 5.40 -14.05
C PRO A 79 -4.61 4.91 -13.75
N ARG A 80 -5.55 5.30 -14.61
CA ARG A 80 -6.82 4.59 -14.72
C ARG A 80 -6.54 3.10 -14.93
N TYR A 81 -7.00 2.28 -14.00
CA TYR A 81 -6.71 0.86 -13.96
C TYR A 81 -8.02 0.05 -13.87
N PRO A 82 -8.62 -0.31 -15.01
CA PRO A 82 -9.87 -1.06 -15.05
C PRO A 82 -9.64 -2.51 -14.62
N MET A 83 -9.80 -2.77 -13.33
CA MET A 83 -9.56 -4.07 -12.72
C MET A 83 -10.87 -4.80 -12.42
N LYS A 84 -11.18 -5.85 -13.19
CA LYS A 84 -12.34 -6.72 -12.94
C LYS A 84 -12.07 -7.79 -11.88
N ASP A 85 -10.85 -8.33 -11.85
CA ASP A 85 -10.39 -9.37 -10.93
C ASP A 85 -9.06 -8.93 -10.33
N ILE A 86 -9.05 -8.69 -9.02
CA ILE A 86 -7.88 -8.19 -8.30
C ILE A 86 -6.72 -9.17 -8.42
N GLY A 87 -6.97 -10.46 -8.21
CA GLY A 87 -5.94 -11.48 -8.27
C GLY A 87 -5.31 -11.62 -9.66
N LYS A 88 -6.14 -11.59 -10.71
CA LYS A 88 -5.64 -11.57 -12.10
C LYS A 88 -4.77 -10.35 -12.36
N SER A 89 -5.17 -9.17 -11.87
CA SER A 89 -4.42 -7.93 -12.03
C SER A 89 -3.07 -7.97 -11.32
N LEU A 90 -3.03 -8.56 -10.12
CA LEU A 90 -1.79 -8.78 -9.37
C LEU A 90 -0.83 -9.70 -10.12
N ASP A 91 -1.28 -10.91 -10.46
CA ASP A 91 -0.42 -11.93 -11.08
C ASP A 91 0.14 -11.49 -12.44
N ARG A 92 -0.70 -10.89 -13.29
CA ARG A 92 -0.32 -10.61 -14.69
C ARG A 92 0.37 -9.28 -14.90
N PHE A 93 0.16 -8.30 -14.02
CA PHE A 93 0.58 -6.92 -14.27
C PHE A 93 1.34 -6.30 -13.11
N LEU A 94 0.73 -6.22 -11.93
CA LEU A 94 1.28 -5.43 -10.83
C LEU A 94 2.48 -6.11 -10.17
N LEU A 95 2.41 -7.39 -9.81
CA LEU A 95 3.55 -8.09 -9.20
C LEU A 95 4.75 -8.22 -10.15
N PRO A 96 4.57 -8.46 -11.47
CA PRO A 96 5.67 -8.32 -12.42
C PRO A 96 6.28 -6.90 -12.46
N ALA A 97 5.47 -5.85 -12.32
CA ALA A 97 5.96 -4.46 -12.27
C ALA A 97 6.71 -4.16 -10.96
N VAL A 98 6.22 -4.66 -9.83
CA VAL A 98 6.94 -4.62 -8.54
C VAL A 98 8.29 -5.32 -8.69
N GLY A 99 8.32 -6.50 -9.31
CA GLY A 99 9.57 -7.23 -9.53
C GLY A 99 10.59 -6.47 -10.38
N ARG A 100 10.14 -5.76 -11.43
CA ARG A 100 11.00 -4.87 -12.22
C ARG A 100 11.52 -3.70 -11.40
N SER A 101 10.64 -3.03 -10.65
CA SER A 101 11.02 -1.89 -9.79
C SER A 101 12.06 -2.30 -8.75
N TYR A 102 11.81 -3.43 -8.07
CA TYR A 102 12.71 -3.98 -7.07
C TYR A 102 14.06 -4.36 -7.66
N GLY A 103 14.09 -5.06 -8.80
CA GLY A 103 15.35 -5.45 -9.46
C GLY A 103 16.14 -4.25 -10.02
N ALA A 104 15.46 -3.19 -10.46
CA ALA A 104 16.12 -1.95 -10.88
C ALA A 104 16.77 -1.22 -9.69
N GLN A 105 16.10 -1.22 -8.53
CA GLN A 105 16.61 -0.59 -7.30
C GLN A 105 17.70 -1.42 -6.61
N PHE A 106 17.60 -2.76 -6.68
CA PHE A 106 18.50 -3.69 -6.01
C PHE A 106 18.94 -4.80 -6.99
N PRO A 107 19.94 -4.55 -7.85
CA PRO A 107 20.32 -5.45 -8.94
C PRO A 107 20.70 -6.87 -8.51
N ASP A 108 21.30 -7.03 -7.33
CA ASP A 108 21.75 -8.32 -6.80
C ASP A 108 20.67 -9.07 -6.00
N ARG A 109 19.46 -8.52 -5.90
CA ARG A 109 18.36 -9.09 -5.11
C ARG A 109 17.22 -9.52 -6.00
N LYS A 110 16.39 -10.44 -5.50
CA LYS A 110 15.29 -11.01 -6.28
C LYS A 110 13.93 -10.70 -5.66
N PHE A 111 12.97 -10.36 -6.51
CA PHE A 111 11.56 -10.39 -6.13
C PHE A 111 11.03 -11.83 -6.25
N LYS A 112 10.30 -12.30 -5.25
CA LYS A 112 9.74 -13.65 -5.23
C LYS A 112 8.24 -13.64 -4.93
N ASN A 113 7.44 -13.94 -5.95
CA ASN A 113 6.01 -14.18 -5.81
C ASN A 113 5.74 -15.66 -5.50
N TRP A 114 5.41 -15.97 -4.24
CA TRP A 114 5.08 -17.32 -3.79
C TRP A 114 3.65 -17.76 -4.14
N ARG A 115 2.86 -16.86 -4.71
CA ARG A 115 1.44 -17.07 -5.08
C ARG A 115 1.22 -16.93 -6.58
N SER A 116 2.30 -16.99 -7.36
CA SER A 116 2.24 -16.87 -8.81
C SER A 116 1.31 -17.92 -9.41
N GLY A 117 0.25 -17.46 -10.08
CA GLY A 117 -0.75 -18.32 -10.71
C GLY A 117 -1.86 -18.78 -9.78
N GLU A 118 -1.88 -18.34 -8.52
CA GLU A 118 -2.84 -18.75 -7.49
C GLU A 118 -3.82 -17.64 -7.10
N LEU A 119 -3.70 -16.42 -7.64
CA LEU A 119 -4.47 -15.27 -7.16
C LEU A 119 -5.79 -15.07 -7.88
N MET A 120 -5.88 -15.45 -9.16
CA MET A 120 -7.07 -15.22 -10.00
C MET A 120 -8.35 -15.71 -9.30
N ARG A 121 -9.34 -14.80 -9.16
CA ARG A 121 -10.63 -15.04 -8.46
C ARG A 121 -10.52 -15.51 -7.00
N GLN A 122 -9.35 -15.43 -6.40
CA GLN A 122 -9.12 -15.83 -5.00
C GLN A 122 -8.96 -14.64 -4.05
N VAL A 123 -9.05 -13.41 -4.55
CA VAL A 123 -8.87 -12.19 -3.76
C VAL A 123 -10.18 -11.42 -3.66
N THR A 124 -10.67 -11.27 -2.43
CA THR A 124 -11.96 -10.62 -2.13
C THR A 124 -11.73 -9.41 -1.24
N VAL A 125 -12.40 -8.29 -1.54
CA VAL A 125 -12.35 -7.09 -0.71
C VAL A 125 -13.16 -7.31 0.57
N VAL A 126 -12.60 -6.89 1.69
CA VAL A 126 -13.27 -6.92 3.00
C VAL A 126 -14.10 -5.65 3.16
N PRO A 127 -15.42 -5.71 3.42
CA PRO A 127 -16.27 -4.51 3.47
C PRO A 127 -15.79 -3.44 4.46
N GLU A 128 -15.38 -3.85 5.66
CA GLU A 128 -14.96 -2.96 6.75
C GLU A 128 -13.68 -2.17 6.42
N SER A 129 -12.90 -2.64 5.43
CA SER A 129 -11.67 -1.99 4.99
C SER A 129 -11.89 -0.69 4.22
N ARG A 130 -13.12 -0.44 3.73
CA ARG A 130 -13.48 0.65 2.81
C ARG A 130 -12.72 0.62 1.47
N TYR A 131 -12.02 -0.46 1.16
CA TYR A 131 -11.15 -0.56 -0.02
C TYR A 131 -11.90 -0.69 -1.34
N ALA A 132 -13.20 -1.01 -1.29
CA ALA A 132 -14.08 -0.93 -2.44
C ALA A 132 -14.12 0.50 -3.03
N THR A 133 -13.97 1.53 -2.20
CA THR A 133 -13.87 2.93 -2.65
C THR A 133 -12.63 3.15 -3.51
N PHE A 134 -11.44 2.73 -3.05
CA PHE A 134 -10.21 2.80 -3.84
C PHE A 134 -10.34 2.03 -5.17
N VAL A 135 -10.87 0.80 -5.12
CA VAL A 135 -11.09 -0.01 -6.32
C VAL A 135 -12.08 0.64 -7.28
N GLY A 136 -13.09 1.36 -6.78
CA GLY A 136 -14.05 2.12 -7.57
C GLY A 136 -13.40 3.32 -8.27
N GLU A 137 -12.65 4.14 -7.54
CA GLU A 137 -12.06 5.37 -8.07
C GLU A 137 -10.95 5.11 -9.08
N ILE A 138 -10.04 4.15 -8.81
CA ILE A 138 -8.93 3.84 -9.72
C ILE A 138 -9.41 3.33 -11.09
N ARG A 139 -10.66 2.84 -11.20
CA ARG A 139 -11.26 2.39 -12.47
C ARG A 139 -11.72 3.56 -13.36
N LYS A 140 -11.98 4.74 -12.78
CA LYS A 140 -12.60 5.88 -13.44
C LYS A 140 -11.55 6.79 -14.10
N SER A 141 -10.51 7.16 -13.36
CA SER A 141 -9.48 8.12 -13.77
C SER A 141 -8.11 7.77 -13.19
N PRO A 142 -7.02 8.44 -13.61
CA PRO A 142 -5.82 8.51 -12.79
C PRO A 142 -6.16 8.94 -11.37
N LEU A 143 -5.43 8.40 -10.39
CA LEU A 143 -5.72 8.57 -8.97
C LEU A 143 -4.44 8.92 -8.22
N VAL A 144 -4.54 9.87 -7.29
CA VAL A 144 -3.48 10.26 -6.35
C VAL A 144 -3.99 10.04 -4.93
N TRP A 145 -3.14 9.50 -4.06
CA TRP A 145 -3.44 9.28 -2.65
C TRP A 145 -2.20 9.39 -1.78
N TRP A 146 -2.40 9.65 -0.49
CA TRP A 146 -1.36 9.51 0.52
C TRP A 146 -1.39 8.10 1.10
N HIS A 147 -0.23 7.46 1.17
CA HIS A 147 -0.06 6.15 1.80
C HIS A 147 0.74 6.30 3.10
N PHE A 148 0.19 5.75 4.18
CA PHE A 148 0.77 5.74 5.53
C PHE A 148 1.08 4.28 5.91
N PRO A 149 2.23 3.74 5.48
CA PRO A 149 2.50 2.31 5.59
C PRO A 149 2.65 1.84 7.04
N ARG A 150 3.03 2.74 7.97
CA ARG A 150 3.32 2.43 9.38
C ARG A 150 2.13 2.63 10.33
N ALA A 151 1.02 3.19 9.86
CA ALA A 151 -0.02 3.74 10.74
C ALA A 151 -0.60 2.72 11.74
N LEU A 152 -0.53 1.43 11.43
CA LEU A 152 -1.10 0.34 12.22
C LEU A 152 -0.04 -0.72 12.55
N GLN A 153 1.21 -0.33 12.80
CA GLN A 153 2.25 -1.31 13.14
C GLN A 153 1.92 -2.01 14.46
N GLY A 154 2.06 -3.34 14.51
CA GLY A 154 1.77 -4.14 15.70
C GLY A 154 0.30 -4.60 15.79
N PHE A 155 -0.57 -4.13 14.90
CA PHE A 155 -1.94 -4.59 14.80
C PHE A 155 -1.98 -5.92 14.05
N SER A 156 -2.85 -6.81 14.49
CA SER A 156 -3.26 -7.96 13.67
C SER A 156 -4.11 -7.49 12.49
N ILE A 157 -4.24 -8.29 11.42
CA ILE A 157 -5.11 -7.92 10.28
C ILE A 157 -6.58 -7.76 10.71
N GLY A 158 -7.02 -8.52 11.72
CA GLY A 158 -8.33 -8.32 12.35
C GLY A 158 -8.43 -6.96 13.04
N ALA A 159 -7.39 -6.59 13.80
CA ALA A 159 -7.34 -5.32 14.51
C ALA A 159 -7.25 -4.13 13.53
N ASP A 160 -6.53 -4.27 12.42
CA ASP A 160 -6.51 -3.27 11.33
C ASP A 160 -7.92 -2.97 10.82
N ARG A 161 -8.71 -4.02 10.57
CA ARG A 161 -10.10 -3.90 10.08
C ARG A 161 -11.01 -3.29 11.14
N GLU A 162 -10.90 -3.71 12.40
CA GLU A 162 -11.65 -3.13 13.51
C GLU A 162 -11.31 -1.65 13.74
N GLN A 163 -10.03 -1.28 13.58
CA GLN A 163 -9.56 0.09 13.74
C GLN A 163 -10.21 1.05 12.74
N MET A 164 -10.60 0.57 11.55
CA MET A 164 -11.30 1.39 10.56
C MET A 164 -12.60 1.99 11.11
N ALA A 165 -13.30 1.32 12.04
CA ALA A 165 -14.52 1.84 12.65
C ALA A 165 -14.29 3.12 13.48
N ALA A 166 -13.07 3.34 13.99
CA ALA A 166 -12.71 4.53 14.77
C ALA A 166 -11.96 5.60 13.97
N LEU A 167 -11.43 5.27 12.79
CA LEU A 167 -10.77 6.24 11.94
C LEU A 167 -11.79 7.05 11.12
N PRO A 168 -11.48 8.33 10.80
CA PRO A 168 -12.31 9.13 9.89
C PRO A 168 -12.62 8.37 8.60
N THR A 169 -13.81 8.58 8.04
CA THR A 169 -14.34 7.80 6.90
C THR A 169 -13.48 7.89 5.64
N GLN A 170 -12.63 8.91 5.55
CA GLN A 170 -11.67 9.15 4.48
C GLN A 170 -10.50 8.14 4.48
N PHE A 171 -10.18 7.55 5.62
CA PHE A 171 -9.15 6.51 5.70
C PHE A 171 -9.67 5.20 5.15
N ILE A 172 -8.83 4.58 4.33
CA ILE A 172 -9.04 3.29 3.69
C ILE A 172 -7.86 2.39 4.07
N LEU A 173 -8.14 1.14 4.42
CA LEU A 173 -7.09 0.18 4.73
C LEU A 173 -6.34 -0.22 3.45
N ALA A 174 -5.02 -0.41 3.50
CA ALA A 174 -4.29 -0.73 2.28
C ALA A 174 -4.54 -2.19 1.83
N GLY A 175 -4.58 -2.38 0.51
CA GLY A 175 -4.72 -3.68 -0.12
C GLY A 175 -3.60 -3.93 -1.13
N PRO A 176 -3.59 -5.10 -1.78
CA PRO A 176 -2.44 -5.53 -2.57
C PRO A 176 -2.21 -4.65 -3.80
N VAL A 177 -3.25 -3.97 -4.30
CA VAL A 177 -3.15 -3.10 -5.47
C VAL A 177 -2.54 -1.75 -5.10
N SER A 178 -3.06 -1.08 -4.07
CA SER A 178 -2.49 0.18 -3.56
C SER A 178 -1.04 -0.02 -3.10
N THR A 179 -0.78 -1.12 -2.39
CA THR A 179 0.58 -1.45 -1.91
C THR A 179 1.51 -1.80 -3.07
N SER A 180 1.04 -2.46 -4.13
CA SER A 180 1.87 -2.69 -5.33
C SER A 180 2.30 -1.37 -5.98
N PHE A 181 1.39 -0.41 -6.17
CA PHE A 181 1.75 0.90 -6.72
C PHE A 181 2.75 1.65 -5.83
N ALA A 182 2.55 1.60 -4.51
CA ALA A 182 3.46 2.18 -3.55
C ALA A 182 4.86 1.54 -3.62
N CYS A 183 4.95 0.21 -3.63
CA CYS A 183 6.21 -0.53 -3.78
C CYS A 183 6.90 -0.27 -5.13
N ILE A 184 6.13 -0.05 -6.20
CA ILE A 184 6.70 0.32 -7.50
C ILE A 184 7.34 1.70 -7.43
N MET A 185 6.67 2.69 -6.83
CA MET A 185 7.18 4.08 -6.75
C MET A 185 8.29 4.26 -5.73
N TYR A 186 8.26 3.49 -4.63
CA TYR A 186 9.15 3.64 -3.48
C TYR A 186 9.85 2.34 -3.07
N PRO A 187 10.55 1.64 -3.98
CA PRO A 187 11.25 0.40 -3.63
C PRO A 187 12.38 0.64 -2.60
N ASP A 188 13.00 1.81 -2.64
CA ASP A 188 14.04 2.31 -1.72
C ASP A 188 13.51 2.56 -0.29
N VAL A 189 12.21 2.82 -0.13
CA VAL A 189 11.58 3.05 1.18
C VAL A 189 10.89 1.78 1.67
N LEU A 190 9.99 1.23 0.85
CA LEU A 190 9.06 0.17 1.25
C LEU A 190 9.62 -1.24 1.07
N CYS A 191 10.70 -1.40 0.32
CA CYS A 191 11.28 -2.71 0.00
C CYS A 191 12.76 -2.80 0.35
N ARG A 192 13.27 -1.86 1.16
CA ARG A 192 14.70 -1.61 1.36
C ARG A 192 15.48 -2.83 1.86
N ASP A 193 15.06 -3.44 2.96
CA ASP A 193 15.80 -4.49 3.66
C ASP A 193 14.93 -5.14 4.75
N GLY A 194 15.52 -6.07 5.53
CA GLY A 194 14.84 -6.75 6.63
C GLY A 194 14.54 -5.88 7.86
N ARG A 195 14.89 -4.59 7.83
CA ARG A 195 14.45 -3.61 8.84
C ARG A 195 13.25 -2.80 8.38
N VAL A 196 12.71 -3.10 7.20
CA VAL A 196 11.39 -2.60 6.79
C VAL A 196 10.34 -3.60 7.27
N GLN A 197 9.28 -3.09 7.88
CA GLN A 197 8.13 -3.88 8.31
C GLN A 197 7.47 -4.62 7.14
N ALA A 198 6.83 -5.75 7.43
CA ALA A 198 5.95 -6.42 6.48
C ALA A 198 4.74 -5.53 6.19
N LEU A 199 4.36 -5.46 4.91
CA LEU A 199 3.23 -4.68 4.42
C LEU A 199 2.06 -5.63 4.21
N ASP A 200 1.21 -5.74 5.22
CA ASP A 200 0.01 -6.56 5.13
C ASP A 200 -1.02 -5.89 4.21
N CYS A 201 -1.69 -6.68 3.41
CA CYS A 201 -2.75 -6.23 2.52
C CYS A 201 -4.11 -6.40 3.20
N ALA A 202 -4.24 -5.84 4.40
CA ALA A 202 -5.32 -6.14 5.34
C ALA A 202 -6.73 -5.87 4.79
N ALA A 203 -6.85 -5.06 3.75
CA ALA A 203 -8.11 -4.78 3.05
C ALA A 203 -8.72 -5.94 2.25
N VAL A 204 -7.98 -7.04 2.06
CA VAL A 204 -8.47 -8.20 1.31
C VAL A 204 -8.36 -9.49 2.11
N GLN A 205 -9.14 -10.46 1.67
CA GLN A 205 -9.01 -11.87 2.01
C GLN A 205 -8.46 -12.63 0.80
N TRP A 206 -7.69 -13.68 1.06
CA TRP A 206 -7.19 -14.58 0.02
C TRP A 206 -7.57 -16.04 0.33
N ARG A 207 -8.30 -16.69 -0.58
CA ARG A 207 -8.89 -18.04 -0.45
C ARG A 207 -9.91 -18.25 0.70
N GLY A 208 -10.02 -17.32 1.63
CA GLY A 208 -10.97 -17.40 2.74
C GLY A 208 -10.71 -16.33 3.80
N PRO A 209 -11.55 -16.27 4.85
CA PRO A 209 -11.50 -15.23 5.86
C PRO A 209 -10.20 -15.25 6.69
N GLU A 210 -9.60 -16.45 6.84
CA GLU A 210 -8.45 -16.72 7.70
C GLU A 210 -7.09 -16.31 7.10
N ARG A 211 -7.07 -15.69 5.92
CA ARG A 211 -5.81 -15.35 5.23
C ARG A 211 -5.92 -14.04 4.48
N SER A 212 -4.80 -13.32 4.44
CA SER A 212 -4.62 -12.19 3.55
C SER A 212 -3.34 -12.37 2.71
N LEU A 213 -2.88 -11.29 2.11
CA LEU A 213 -1.64 -11.21 1.33
C LEU A 213 -0.68 -10.24 2.01
N CYS A 214 0.62 -10.38 1.76
CA CYS A 214 1.59 -9.42 2.26
C CYS A 214 2.81 -9.30 1.34
N PHE A 215 3.48 -8.16 1.44
CA PHE A 215 4.86 -7.99 0.98
C PHE A 215 5.79 -8.08 2.18
N ASN A 216 6.84 -8.89 2.07
CA ASN A 216 7.80 -9.12 3.14
C ASN A 216 9.22 -8.76 2.65
N PRO A 217 9.71 -7.56 2.96
CA PRO A 217 11.08 -7.15 2.68
C PRO A 217 12.09 -7.94 3.52
N SER A 218 13.27 -8.19 2.95
CA SER A 218 14.40 -8.81 3.65
C SER A 218 15.71 -8.34 3.01
N ASP A 219 16.84 -8.65 3.63
CA ASP A 219 18.16 -8.17 3.17
C ASP A 219 18.55 -8.69 1.78
N SER A 220 17.98 -9.81 1.33
CA SER A 220 18.32 -10.46 0.05
C SER A 220 17.18 -10.53 -0.97
N LYS A 221 15.94 -10.23 -0.56
CA LYS A 221 14.76 -10.36 -1.43
C LYS A 221 13.57 -9.55 -0.94
N LEU A 222 12.65 -9.28 -1.86
CA LEU A 222 11.27 -8.91 -1.56
C LEU A 222 10.35 -10.11 -1.84
N GLY A 223 9.69 -10.61 -0.80
CA GLY A 223 8.70 -11.68 -0.93
C GLY A 223 7.28 -11.13 -1.10
N PHE A 224 6.47 -11.76 -1.94
CA PHE A 224 5.02 -11.61 -1.95
C PHE A 224 4.37 -12.96 -1.65
N GLY A 225 3.46 -12.99 -0.68
CA GLY A 225 2.94 -14.25 -0.13
C GLY A 225 1.61 -14.09 0.60
N GLY A 226 1.24 -15.14 1.33
CA GLY A 226 0.11 -15.08 2.25
C GLY A 226 0.52 -14.35 3.53
N GLY A 227 -0.33 -13.44 4.00
CA GLY A 227 -0.19 -12.75 5.29
C GLY A 227 -0.86 -13.54 6.41
N SER A 228 -0.22 -13.60 7.57
CA SER A 228 -0.83 -14.13 8.79
C SER A 228 -1.88 -13.16 9.30
N LEU A 229 -2.98 -13.66 9.86
CA LEU A 229 -3.92 -12.78 10.54
C LEU A 229 -3.44 -12.33 11.92
N SER A 230 -2.42 -12.99 12.49
CA SER A 230 -1.90 -12.69 13.82
C SER A 230 -1.22 -11.33 13.87
N ALA A 231 -1.25 -10.71 15.05
CA ALA A 231 -0.44 -9.53 15.33
C ALA A 231 1.05 -9.87 15.22
N GLY A 232 1.81 -8.98 14.60
CA GLY A 232 3.26 -9.05 14.54
C GLY A 232 3.84 -7.67 14.81
N GLU A 233 4.84 -7.58 15.67
CA GLU A 233 5.49 -6.32 16.06
C GLU A 233 6.12 -5.55 14.88
N TYR A 234 6.37 -6.26 13.76
CA TYR A 234 6.96 -5.76 12.53
C TYR A 234 5.99 -5.80 11.34
N CYS A 235 4.70 -6.01 11.55
CA CYS A 235 3.68 -6.04 10.50
C CYS A 235 2.78 -4.81 10.59
N SER A 236 2.27 -4.34 9.45
CA SER A 236 1.21 -3.33 9.41
C SER A 236 0.36 -3.45 8.16
N GLY A 237 -0.96 -3.33 8.30
CA GLY A 237 -1.88 -3.19 7.17
C GLY A 237 -1.76 -1.87 6.41
N GLY A 238 -1.20 -0.83 7.06
CA GLY A 238 -1.11 0.52 6.51
C GLY A 238 -2.48 1.14 6.14
N VAL A 239 -2.51 2.45 5.97
CA VAL A 239 -3.73 3.15 5.51
C VAL A 239 -3.42 4.04 4.32
N LEU A 240 -4.47 4.40 3.58
CA LEU A 240 -4.41 5.38 2.52
C LEU A 240 -5.58 6.35 2.62
N VAL A 241 -5.37 7.56 2.12
CA VAL A 241 -6.42 8.57 1.97
C VAL A 241 -6.37 9.11 0.55
N LEU A 242 -7.51 9.05 -0.13
CA LEU A 242 -7.67 9.56 -1.50
C LEU A 242 -7.86 11.07 -1.48
N ARG A 243 -7.48 11.74 -2.56
CA ARG A 243 -8.02 13.08 -2.85
C ARG A 243 -9.55 12.96 -3.00
N GLN A 244 -10.30 13.79 -2.27
CA GLN A 244 -11.73 13.96 -2.54
C GLN A 244 -11.94 14.95 -3.69
N ALA A 245 -12.91 14.66 -4.55
CA ALA A 245 -13.25 15.45 -5.73
C ALA A 245 -13.70 16.86 -5.34
#